data_AF-A0A842PHN2-F1
#
_entry.id   AF-A0A842PHN2-F1
#
_cell.length_a   1.000
_cell.length_b   1.000
_cell.length_c   1.000
_cell.angle_alpha   90.00
_cell.angle_beta   90.00
_cell.angle_gamma   90.00
#
_symmetry.space_group_name_H-M   'P 1'
#
loop_
_entity.id
_entity.type
_entity.pdbx_description
1 polymer ?
#
loop_
_entity_poly.entity_id
_entity_poly.type
_entity_poly.pdbx_seq_one_letter_code
_entity_poly.pdbx_strand_id
1 'polypeptide(L)'
;MTDVIWGDVVKVIDGDTFDIKVTHVSRGNQYEYKDHERIRIEEIDAPELPSPAGKRAKQDLEHAIIGKFVRCDIRTRDTYRRLICKGLMIQKMRI
;
A
#
# COMPACT_ATOMS: atom_id res chain seq x y z
N MET A 1 12.44 12.99 4.64
CA MET A 1 11.98 12.20 5.80
C MET A 1 10.81 11.35 5.30
N THR A 2 10.75 10.08 5.72
CA THR A 2 9.74 9.14 5.22
C THR A 2 8.72 8.93 6.33
N ASP A 3 7.46 9.20 6.03
CA ASP A 3 6.37 8.97 6.97
C ASP A 3 6.06 7.47 7.03
N VAL A 4 5.55 6.99 8.17
CA VAL A 4 5.26 5.56 8.37
C VAL A 4 3.83 5.41 8.84
N ILE A 5 3.08 4.53 8.17
CA ILE A 5 1.73 4.13 8.55
C ILE A 5 1.62 2.61 8.62
N TRP A 6 0.69 2.15 9.44
CA TRP A 6 0.34 0.74 9.56
C TRP A 6 -1.16 0.54 9.43
N GLY A 7 -1.56 -0.62 8.91
CA GLY A 7 -2.96 -0.92 8.72
C GLY A 7 -3.21 -2.25 8.03
N ASP A 8 -4.49 -2.57 7.90
CA ASP A 8 -4.95 -3.79 7.25
C ASP A 8 -5.21 -3.52 5.76
N VAL A 9 -4.68 -4.38 4.90
CA VAL A 9 -4.99 -4.31 3.47
C VAL A 9 -6.41 -4.81 3.25
N VAL A 10 -7.29 -3.91 2.81
CA VAL A 10 -8.72 -4.20 2.62
C VAL A 10 -9.10 -4.50 1.18
N LYS A 11 -8.29 -4.05 0.21
CA LYS A 11 -8.58 -4.23 -1.22
C LYS A 11 -7.32 -4.07 -2.07
N VAL A 12 -7.15 -4.91 -3.09
CA VAL A 12 -6.14 -4.71 -4.14
C VAL A 12 -6.81 -4.17 -5.40
N ILE A 13 -6.27 -3.08 -5.95
CA ILE A 13 -6.79 -2.39 -7.13
C ILE A 13 -6.18 -2.99 -8.40
N ASP A 14 -4.86 -3.05 -8.45
CA ASP A 14 -4.05 -3.57 -9.56
C ASP A 14 -2.71 -4.14 -9.04
N GLY A 15 -1.74 -4.35 -9.92
CA GLY A 15 -0.45 -4.96 -9.56
C GLY A 15 0.48 -4.08 -8.73
N ASP A 16 0.18 -2.79 -8.52
CA ASP A 16 1.01 -1.88 -7.72
C ASP A 16 0.20 -1.01 -6.72
N THR A 17 -1.13 -1.05 -6.79
CA THR A 17 -2.02 -0.18 -6.02
C THR A 17 -2.99 -0.99 -5.15
N PHE A 18 -3.14 -0.59 -3.89
CA PHE A 18 -4.06 -1.21 -2.93
C PHE A 18 -4.66 -0.18 -1.96
N ASP A 19 -5.78 -0.51 -1.32
CA ASP A 19 -6.39 0.29 -0.26
C ASP A 19 -6.08 -0.33 1.10
N ILE A 20 -5.75 0.52 2.07
CA ILE A 20 -5.43 0.16 3.45
C ILE A 20 -6.42 0.83 4.41
N LYS A 21 -6.83 0.10 5.46
CA LYS A 21 -7.45 0.68 6.64
C LYS A 21 -6.35 1.03 7.64
N VAL A 22 -6.02 2.31 7.75
CA VAL A 22 -4.97 2.82 8.64
C VAL A 22 -5.41 2.63 10.10
N THR A 23 -4.52 2.06 10.91
CA THR A 23 -4.75 1.82 12.34
C THR A 23 -3.74 2.57 13.20
N HIS A 24 -2.52 2.75 12.70
CA HIS A 24 -1.45 3.45 13.41
C HIS A 24 -0.68 4.35 12.45
N VAL A 25 -0.25 5.49 12.96
CA VAL A 25 0.63 6.45 12.27
C VAL A 25 1.81 6.77 13.17
N SER A 26 2.99 6.93 12.60
CA SER A 26 4.18 7.27 13.38
C SER A 26 4.06 8.71 13.88
N ARG A 27 4.48 8.95 15.14
CA ARG A 27 4.42 10.28 15.78
C ARG A 27 5.25 11.35 15.05
N GLY A 28 6.26 10.93 14.28
CA GLY A 28 7.13 11.83 13.51
C GLY A 28 6.66 12.10 12.09
N ASN A 29 5.45 11.66 11.72
CA ASN A 29 4.90 11.90 10.39
C ASN A 29 4.66 13.40 10.16
N GLN A 30 4.94 13.86 8.95
CA GLN A 30 4.75 15.25 8.54
C GLN A 30 3.33 15.51 8.05
N TYR A 31 2.63 14.46 7.60
CA TYR A 31 1.30 14.57 7.02
C TYR A 31 0.23 13.89 7.88
N GLU A 32 -1.00 14.37 7.72
CA GLU A 32 -2.17 13.69 8.24
C GLU A 32 -2.62 12.57 7.28
N TYR A 33 -3.13 11.49 7.89
CA TYR A 33 -3.61 10.30 7.19
C TYR A 33 -5.05 10.02 7.58
N LYS A 34 -5.83 9.57 6.60
CA LYS A 34 -7.21 9.15 6.82
C LYS A 34 -7.26 7.71 7.30
N ASP A 35 -8.39 7.32 7.87
CA ASP A 35 -8.68 5.93 8.24
C ASP A 35 -8.60 4.98 7.05
N HIS A 36 -8.87 5.48 5.83
CA HIS A 36 -8.76 4.73 4.59
C HIS A 36 -7.90 5.48 3.60
N GLU A 37 -6.83 4.84 3.15
CA GLU A 37 -5.86 5.41 2.22
C GLU A 37 -5.62 4.47 1.04
N ARG A 38 -5.35 5.06 -0.13
CA ARG A 38 -4.89 4.33 -1.31
C ARG A 38 -3.38 4.43 -1.42
N ILE A 39 -2.73 3.28 -1.47
CA ILE A 39 -1.28 3.14 -1.58
C ILE A 39 -0.92 2.76 -3.01
N ARG A 40 0.09 3.42 -3.58
CA ARG A 40 0.79 3.01 -4.81
C ARG A 40 2.24 2.68 -4.47
N ILE A 41 2.70 1.50 -4.86
CA ILE A 41 4.08 1.06 -4.65
C ILE A 41 4.97 1.70 -5.72
N GLU A 42 6.01 2.43 -5.32
CA GLU A 42 6.82 3.25 -6.23
C GLU A 42 7.71 2.44 -7.19
N GLU A 43 8.18 1.27 -6.77
CA GLU A 43 9.18 0.48 -7.51
C GLU A 43 8.58 -0.70 -8.30
N ILE A 44 7.26 -0.87 -8.27
CA ILE A 44 6.57 -1.91 -9.03
C ILE A 44 5.92 -1.23 -10.24
N ASP A 45 6.51 -1.42 -11.42
CA ASP A 45 5.91 -1.01 -12.68
C ASP A 45 5.05 -2.17 -13.20
N ALA A 46 3.83 -2.26 -12.66
CA ALA A 46 2.92 -3.33 -13.04
C ALA A 46 2.38 -3.10 -14.46
N PRO A 47 2.33 -4.13 -15.32
CA PRO A 47 1.70 -4.03 -16.63
C PRO A 47 0.24 -3.58 -16.51
N GLU A 48 -0.24 -2.84 -17.51
CA GLU A 48 -1.62 -2.33 -17.57
C GLU A 48 -2.65 -3.44 -17.25
N LEU A 49 -3.56 -3.15 -16.31
CA LEU A 49 -4.64 -4.04 -15.84
C LEU A 49 -5.36 -4.86 -16.94
N PRO A 50 -5.78 -4.27 -18.09
CA PRO A 50 -6.49 -5.04 -19.12
C PRO A 50 -5.64 -6.11 -19.79
N SER A 51 -4.30 -6.03 -19.68
CA SER A 51 -3.40 -7.06 -20.20
C SER A 51 -3.47 -8.35 -19.36
N PRO A 52 -3.20 -9.52 -19.95
CA PRO A 52 -3.08 -10.77 -19.18
C PRO A 52 -2.04 -10.70 -18.06
N ALA A 53 -0.94 -9.96 -18.29
CA ALA A 53 0.12 -9.75 -17.31
C ALA A 53 -0.34 -8.85 -16.15
N GLY A 54 -1.12 -7.81 -16.42
CA GLY A 54 -1.70 -6.94 -15.39
C GLY A 54 -2.70 -7.66 -14.49
N LYS A 55 -3.54 -8.54 -15.06
CA LYS A 55 -4.42 -9.42 -14.28
C LYS A 55 -3.65 -10.35 -13.36
N ARG A 56 -2.57 -10.96 -13.86
CA ARG A 56 -1.72 -11.85 -13.07
C ARG A 56 -0.99 -11.09 -11.96
N ALA A 57 -0.42 -9.93 -12.26
CA ALA A 57 0.24 -9.08 -11.26
C ALA A 57 -0.73 -8.67 -10.13
N LYS A 58 -1.98 -8.33 -10.47
CA LYS A 58 -3.01 -8.07 -9.47
C LYS A 58 -3.27 -9.30 -8.59
N GLN A 59 -3.49 -10.47 -9.19
CA GLN A 59 -3.74 -11.71 -8.44
C GLN A 59 -2.58 -12.08 -7.52
N ASP A 60 -1.35 -11.93 -8.00
CA ASP A 60 -0.14 -12.22 -7.23
C ASP A 60 -0.02 -11.26 -6.03
N LEU A 61 -0.27 -9.96 -6.25
CA LEU A 61 -0.29 -8.97 -5.16
C LEU A 61 -1.43 -9.28 -4.18
N GLU A 62 -2.63 -9.56 -4.67
CA GLU A 62 -3.79 -9.89 -3.85
C GLU A 62 -3.52 -11.10 -2.95
N HIS A 63 -3.02 -12.20 -3.50
CA HIS A 63 -2.58 -13.36 -2.70
C HIS A 63 -1.48 -13.02 -1.69
N ALA A 64 -0.59 -12.09 -2.04
CA ALA A 64 0.53 -11.72 -1.19
C ALA A 64 0.12 -10.85 0.00
N ILE A 65 -0.87 -9.95 -0.13
CA ILE A 65 -1.10 -8.89 0.87
C ILE A 65 -2.53 -8.77 1.40
N ILE A 66 -3.55 -9.33 0.73
CA ILE A 66 -4.94 -9.13 1.16
C ILE A 66 -5.18 -9.65 2.58
N GLY A 67 -5.85 -8.85 3.42
CA GLY A 67 -6.15 -9.18 4.82
C GLY A 67 -4.94 -9.21 5.74
N LYS A 68 -3.75 -8.81 5.27
CA LYS A 68 -2.54 -8.74 6.10
C LYS A 68 -2.38 -7.36 6.72
N PHE A 69 -1.80 -7.35 7.92
CA PHE A 69 -1.32 -6.14 8.57
C PHE A 69 0.04 -5.75 7.99
N VAL A 70 0.14 -4.53 7.46
CA VAL A 70 1.33 -4.05 6.75
C VAL A 70 1.83 -2.73 7.32
N ARG A 71 3.15 -2.52 7.20
CA ARG A 71 3.83 -1.25 7.40
C ARG A 71 4.17 -0.64 6.03
N CYS A 72 3.81 0.62 5.83
CA CYS A 72 4.09 1.36 4.60
C CYS A 72 4.98 2.57 4.89
N ASP A 73 6.08 2.66 4.13
CA ASP A 73 7.00 3.80 4.10
C ASP A 73 6.55 4.81 3.04
N ILE A 74 5.91 5.89 3.49
CA ILE A 74 5.29 6.89 2.64
C ILE A 74 6.30 7.99 2.30
N ARG A 75 6.57 8.15 1.00
CA ARG A 75 7.40 9.26 0.50
C ARG A 75 6.60 10.55 0.40
N THR A 76 5.43 10.46 -0.22
CA THR A 76 4.65 11.63 -0.63
C THR A 76 3.22 11.23 -0.97
N ARG A 77 2.37 12.23 -1.24
CA ARG A 77 1.04 12.06 -1.81
C ARG A 77 1.04 12.62 -3.23
N ASP A 78 0.59 11.83 -4.19
CA ASP A 78 0.55 12.27 -5.59
C ASP A 78 -0.68 13.14 -5.90
N THR A 79 -0.75 13.65 -7.13
CA THR A 79 -1.86 14.50 -7.62
C THR A 79 -3.21 13.78 -7.66
N TYR A 80 -3.21 12.44 -7.70
CA TYR A 80 -4.40 11.60 -7.59
C TYR A 80 -4.80 11.30 -6.14
N ARG A 81 -4.11 11.92 -5.17
CA ARG A 81 -4.27 11.75 -3.72
C ARG A 81 -3.90 10.36 -3.21
N ARG A 82 -3.12 9.58 -3.96
CA ARG A 82 -2.57 8.29 -3.50
C ARG A 82 -1.29 8.52 -2.72
N LEU A 83 -1.05 7.68 -1.72
CA LEU A 83 0.20 7.66 -0.98
C LEU A 83 1.22 6.84 -1.74
N ILE A 84 2.35 7.46 -2.06
CA ILE A 84 3.46 6.80 -2.74
C ILE A 84 4.32 6.08 -1.70
N CYS A 85 4.29 4.75 -1.75
CA CYS A 85 4.97 3.87 -0.82
C CYS A 85 6.28 3.35 -1.43
N LYS A 86 7.39 3.62 -0.75
CA LYS A 86 8.73 3.14 -1.12
C LYS A 86 9.08 1.80 -0.50
N GLY A 87 8.45 1.45 0.60
CA GLY A 87 8.76 0.25 1.37
C GLY A 87 7.49 -0.36 1.96
N LEU A 88 7.17 -1.57 1.53
CA LEU A 88 6.05 -2.35 2.04
C LEU A 88 6.57 -3.55 2.81
N MET A 89 6.17 -3.69 4.08
CA MET A 89 6.53 -4.83 4.91
C MET A 89 5.29 -5.45 5.53
N ILE A 90 5.11 -6.75 5.35
CA ILE A 90 4.08 -7.52 6.06
C ILE A 90 4.54 -7.73 7.50
N GLN A 91 3.74 -7.29 8.46
CA GLN A 91 4.05 -7.48 9.87
C GLN A 91 3.41 -8.79 10.34
N LYS A 92 4.23 -9.77 10.69
CA LYS A 92 3.73 -10.99 11.34
C LYS A 92 3.33 -10.64 12.77
N MET A 93 2.12 -11.02 13.15
CA MET A 93 1.69 -11.01 14.55
C MET A 93 2.64 -11.95 15.32
N ARG A 94 3.46 -11.37 16.21
CA ARG A 94 4.22 -12.17 17.17
C ARG A 94 3.23 -12.60 18.24
N ILE A 95 2.95 -13.90 18.27
CA ILE A 95 2.23 -14.57 19.36
C ILE A 95 3.17 -14.69 20.55
#